data_AF-A0A4Y2H9K5-F1
#
_entry.id   AF-A0A4Y2H9K5-F1
#
_cell.length_a   1.000
_cell.length_b   1.000
_cell.length_c   1.000
_cell.angle_alpha   90.00
_cell.angle_beta   90.00
_cell.angle_gamma   90.00
#
_symmetry.space_group_name_H-M   'P 1'
#
loop_
_entity.id
_entity.type
_entity.pdbx_description
1 polymer ?
#
loop_
_entity_poly.entity_id
_entity_poly.type
_entity_poly.pdbx_seq_one_letter_code
_entity_poly.pdbx_strand_id
1 'polypeptide(L)'
;MQLLDLKTKDLWSGKFTELKSKLEELEVQKCIHIAQHKWTALKEIPRVEALIFGAWNSLPECYCEQVVLPLGRGFGGSSIFNGMVYSRGNRKNYNDWAEQGAVGWSYEEVFPYFLKMEDNRDFEYLANGFHSVGGPMSIEKPRYHSEIKDAIFEAVEELGYEVVDPNGAQQTGFYDFQSFLKDGQRCNTAEAYLVPAENRTNLHILGNARVRKIIMDGVQAAGVQFDHKGSTYEIKARREVIMAAGAVNTAQLLMLSGIGPKDHLEKLNIPVVVDLPVGNNLQDHWVVLLNYEIDPRIPTVE
;
A
#
# COMPACT_ATOMS: atom_id res chain seq x y z
N MET A 1 18.68 -35.95 16.88
CA MET A 1 17.82 -35.49 18.00
C MET A 1 16.43 -35.26 17.42
N GLN A 2 15.41 -35.82 18.06
CA GLN A 2 14.13 -36.25 17.48
C GLN A 2 13.28 -35.14 16.80
N LEU A 3 12.73 -35.50 15.65
CA LEU A 3 11.57 -34.85 15.01
C LEU A 3 10.36 -35.00 15.94
N LEU A 4 9.75 -33.87 16.32
CA LEU A 4 8.46 -33.81 16.99
C LEU A 4 7.36 -33.63 15.92
N ASP A 5 6.56 -34.69 15.78
CA ASP A 5 5.32 -34.75 15.00
C ASP A 5 4.26 -33.86 15.66
N LEU A 6 3.82 -32.81 14.97
CA LEU A 6 2.72 -31.92 15.38
C LEU A 6 1.50 -32.14 14.49
N LYS A 7 0.86 -33.31 14.62
CA LYS A 7 -0.54 -33.50 14.25
C LYS A 7 -1.46 -33.10 15.40
N THR A 8 -1.86 -31.83 15.45
CA THR A 8 -3.06 -31.39 16.19
C THR A 8 -3.77 -30.28 15.43
N LYS A 9 -4.71 -30.68 14.57
CA LYS A 9 -5.50 -29.79 13.71
C LYS A 9 -6.64 -29.04 14.43
N ASP A 10 -6.83 -29.27 15.73
CA ASP A 10 -8.02 -28.82 16.46
C ASP A 10 -7.77 -27.75 17.55
N LEU A 11 -6.57 -27.15 17.62
CA LEU A 11 -6.23 -26.15 18.66
C LEU A 11 -6.29 -24.68 18.21
N TRP A 12 -6.56 -24.40 16.93
CA TRP A 12 -6.34 -23.06 16.35
C TRP A 12 -7.58 -22.32 15.83
N SER A 13 -8.77 -22.91 15.82
CA SER A 13 -9.97 -22.22 15.29
C SER A 13 -10.56 -21.18 16.26
N GLY A 14 -10.51 -21.43 17.58
CA GLY A 14 -11.06 -20.53 18.59
C GLY A 14 -10.18 -19.31 18.90
N LYS A 15 -8.86 -19.51 19.05
CA LYS A 15 -7.92 -18.45 19.45
C LYS A 15 -7.66 -17.41 18.35
N PHE A 16 -7.75 -17.80 17.08
CA PHE A 16 -7.51 -16.87 15.96
C PHE A 16 -8.62 -15.81 15.84
N THR A 17 -9.87 -16.19 16.15
CA THR A 17 -11.02 -15.27 16.13
C THR A 17 -10.94 -14.26 17.28
N GLU A 18 -10.50 -14.70 18.45
CA GLU A 18 -10.31 -13.82 19.63
C GLU A 18 -9.11 -12.87 19.46
N LEU A 19 -8.02 -13.34 18.83
CA LEU A 19 -6.86 -12.51 18.51
C LEU A 19 -7.19 -11.45 17.45
N LYS A 20 -7.96 -11.82 16.42
CA LYS A 20 -8.46 -10.88 15.40
C LYS A 20 -9.34 -9.80 16.01
N SER A 21 -10.27 -10.17 16.89
CA SER A 21 -11.14 -9.21 17.58
C SER A 21 -10.35 -8.26 18.50
N LYS A 22 -9.33 -8.76 19.21
CA LYS A 22 -8.48 -7.95 20.08
C LYS A 22 -7.54 -7.02 19.31
N LEU A 23 -7.00 -7.46 18.17
CA LEU A 23 -6.20 -6.62 17.28
C LEU A 23 -7.05 -5.53 16.63
N GLU A 24 -8.27 -5.86 16.19
CA GLU A 24 -9.24 -4.89 15.66
C GLU A 24 -9.68 -3.87 16.73
N GLU A 25 -9.88 -4.26 18.00
CA GLU A 25 -10.19 -3.31 19.09
C GLU A 25 -9.01 -2.40 19.48
N LEU A 26 -7.78 -2.93 19.52
CA LEU A 26 -6.58 -2.20 19.92
C LEU A 26 -6.12 -1.19 18.86
N GLU A 27 -6.17 -1.54 17.57
CA GLU A 27 -5.86 -0.60 16.48
C GLU A 27 -6.90 0.52 16.38
N VAL A 28 -8.19 0.19 16.57
CA VAL A 28 -9.28 1.17 16.50
C VAL A 28 -9.20 2.19 17.64
N GLN A 29 -8.86 1.79 18.87
CA GLN A 29 -8.77 2.73 20.00
C GLN A 29 -7.56 3.68 19.90
N LYS A 30 -6.39 3.20 19.46
CA LYS A 30 -5.20 4.06 19.31
C LYS A 30 -5.37 5.09 18.19
N CYS A 31 -6.05 4.75 17.09
CA CYS A 31 -6.35 5.72 16.02
C CYS A 31 -7.39 6.78 16.42
N ILE A 32 -8.33 6.48 17.33
CA ILE A 32 -9.41 7.40 17.73
C ILE A 32 -8.89 8.57 18.59
N HIS A 33 -7.83 8.38 19.38
CA HIS A 33 -7.34 9.43 20.29
C HIS A 33 -6.63 10.59 19.59
N ILE A 34 -6.13 10.37 18.36
CA ILE A 34 -5.34 11.36 17.60
C ILE A 34 -6.24 12.26 16.72
N ALA A 35 -7.47 11.84 16.40
CA ALA A 35 -8.30 12.48 15.37
C ALA A 35 -9.40 13.44 15.90
N GLN A 36 -9.15 14.16 17.00
CA GLN A 36 -10.11 15.12 17.52
C GLN A 36 -9.69 16.55 17.19
N HIS A 37 -10.25 17.13 16.11
CA HIS A 37 -10.88 18.47 16.05
C HIS A 37 -11.40 18.77 14.62
N LYS A 38 -12.71 19.02 14.48
CA LYS A 38 -13.48 19.43 13.27
C LYS A 38 -13.37 18.56 11.99
N TRP A 39 -13.96 17.35 12.02
CA TRP A 39 -14.18 16.53 10.83
C TRP A 39 -15.50 15.78 11.00
N THR A 40 -16.39 15.73 10.02
CA THR A 40 -17.59 14.85 10.10
C THR A 40 -17.77 13.99 8.86
N ALA A 41 -17.18 14.35 7.71
CA ALA A 41 -17.26 13.56 6.47
C ALA A 41 -16.10 12.57 6.26
N LEU A 42 -14.93 12.81 6.87
CA LEU A 42 -13.72 11.96 6.73
C LEU A 42 -13.43 11.08 7.96
N LYS A 43 -14.33 11.08 8.97
CA LYS A 43 -14.21 10.30 10.22
C LYS A 43 -14.54 8.81 10.07
N GLU A 44 -14.31 8.22 8.90
CA GLU A 44 -14.43 6.78 8.79
C GLU A 44 -13.20 6.14 9.42
N ILE A 45 -13.45 5.30 10.43
CA ILE A 45 -12.41 4.50 11.09
C ILE A 45 -11.72 3.66 9.99
N PRO A 46 -10.37 3.76 9.83
CA PRO A 46 -9.61 2.89 8.95
C PRO A 46 -9.99 1.44 9.18
N ARG A 47 -10.28 0.70 8.10
CA ARG A 47 -10.51 -0.74 8.18
C ARG A 47 -9.44 -1.46 7.38
N VAL A 48 -8.90 -2.53 7.94
CA VAL A 48 -8.09 -3.48 7.19
C VAL A 48 -9.06 -4.50 6.57
N GLU A 49 -9.06 -4.59 5.24
CA GLU A 49 -9.65 -5.74 4.55
C GLU A 49 -8.57 -6.81 4.37
N ALA A 50 -8.87 -8.04 4.78
CA ALA A 50 -8.01 -9.18 4.54
C ALA A 50 -8.54 -9.94 3.31
N LEU A 51 -7.75 -9.98 2.24
CA LEU A 51 -7.97 -10.96 1.18
C LEU A 51 -7.17 -12.21 1.52
N ILE A 52 -7.87 -13.34 1.58
CA ILE A 52 -7.26 -14.64 1.81
C ILE A 52 -7.00 -15.25 0.44
N PHE A 53 -5.73 -15.28 0.02
CA PHE A 53 -5.35 -15.99 -1.20
C PHE A 53 -5.11 -17.47 -0.88
N GLY A 54 -5.79 -18.36 -1.60
CA GLY A 54 -5.37 -19.75 -1.69
C GLY A 54 -4.20 -19.86 -2.67
N ALA A 55 -3.10 -20.46 -2.23
CA ALA A 55 -2.10 -20.98 -3.17
C ALA A 55 -2.79 -22.06 -4.02
N TRP A 56 -3.08 -21.75 -5.28
CA TRP A 56 -3.67 -22.73 -6.20
C TRP A 56 -2.57 -23.68 -6.68
N ASN A 57 -2.85 -24.97 -6.49
CA ASN A 57 -2.01 -26.12 -6.81
C ASN A 57 -1.37 -26.03 -8.21
N SER A 58 -0.08 -25.74 -8.28
CA SER A 58 0.73 -26.10 -9.45
C SER A 58 2.13 -26.62 -9.11
N LEU A 59 2.46 -26.79 -7.82
CA LEU A 59 3.69 -27.44 -7.38
C LEU A 59 3.37 -28.47 -6.27
N PRO A 60 3.81 -29.73 -6.39
CA PRO A 60 3.47 -30.81 -5.44
C PRO A 60 3.96 -30.60 -3.99
N GLU A 61 4.78 -29.59 -3.75
CA GLU A 61 5.49 -29.35 -2.47
C GLU A 61 5.25 -27.95 -1.89
N CYS A 62 4.34 -27.14 -2.48
CA CYS A 62 4.01 -25.84 -1.91
C CYS A 62 3.20 -26.01 -0.61
N TYR A 63 3.69 -25.43 0.48
CA TYR A 63 2.95 -25.28 1.74
C TYR A 63 1.57 -24.67 1.45
N CYS A 64 0.52 -25.48 1.62
CA CYS A 64 -0.88 -25.15 1.34
C CYS A 64 -1.50 -24.20 2.39
N GLU A 65 -0.76 -23.21 2.86
CA GLU A 65 -1.31 -22.22 3.79
C GLU A 65 -1.82 -21.01 3.02
N GLN A 66 -3.07 -20.66 3.27
CA GLN A 66 -3.63 -19.42 2.76
C GLN A 66 -2.92 -18.24 3.42
N VAL A 67 -2.52 -17.27 2.62
CA VAL A 67 -1.81 -16.08 3.09
C VAL A 67 -2.78 -14.90 3.10
N VAL A 68 -2.74 -14.12 4.18
CA VAL A 68 -3.50 -12.89 4.30
C VAL A 68 -2.76 -11.79 3.55
N LEU A 69 -3.40 -11.21 2.54
CA LEU A 69 -2.97 -9.95 1.94
C LEU A 69 -3.79 -8.81 2.54
N PRO A 70 -3.20 -7.98 3.43
CA PRO A 70 -3.91 -6.86 4.02
C PRO A 70 -4.03 -5.71 3.02
N LEU A 71 -5.25 -5.15 2.91
CA LEU A 71 -5.57 -4.01 2.05
C LEU A 71 -6.24 -2.92 2.88
N GLY A 72 -5.87 -1.67 2.62
CA GLY A 72 -6.42 -0.54 3.35
C GLY A 72 -7.76 -0.13 2.78
N ARG A 73 -8.78 -0.07 3.64
CA ARG A 73 -10.12 0.43 3.31
C ARG A 73 -10.41 1.70 4.10
N GLY A 74 -10.40 2.81 3.38
CA GLY A 74 -10.66 4.13 3.92
C GLY A 74 -10.07 5.19 2.98
N PHE A 75 -10.28 6.47 3.30
CA PHE A 75 -9.60 7.55 2.60
C PHE A 75 -8.09 7.41 2.82
N GLY A 76 -7.34 7.29 1.73
CA GLY A 76 -5.89 7.07 1.74
C GLY A 76 -5.48 5.62 1.43
N GLY A 77 -6.43 4.69 1.31
CA GLY A 77 -6.16 3.30 0.94
C GLY A 77 -5.14 2.65 1.88
N SER A 78 -4.20 1.87 1.35
CA SER A 78 -3.19 1.19 2.18
C SER A 78 -2.20 2.12 2.88
N SER A 79 -2.10 3.40 2.50
CA SER A 79 -1.22 4.37 3.19
C SER A 79 -1.65 4.67 4.63
N ILE A 80 -2.88 4.32 5.01
CA ILE A 80 -3.40 4.53 6.37
C ILE A 80 -2.82 3.56 7.40
N PHE A 81 -2.27 2.41 6.98
CA PHE A 81 -1.78 1.36 7.89
C PHE A 81 -0.41 0.77 7.51
N ASN A 82 0.15 1.09 6.34
CA ASN A 82 1.46 0.58 5.91
C ASN A 82 2.60 0.92 6.91
N GLY A 83 3.79 0.34 6.71
CA GLY A 83 4.96 0.59 7.57
C GLY A 83 5.58 1.99 7.51
N MET A 84 4.98 2.95 6.77
CA MET A 84 5.44 4.34 6.60
C MET A 84 6.83 4.55 5.99
N VAL A 85 7.62 3.51 5.77
CA VAL A 85 8.96 3.59 5.17
C VAL A 85 8.91 4.34 3.85
N TYR A 86 9.76 5.36 3.72
CA TYR A 86 9.93 6.12 2.49
C TYR A 86 11.15 5.61 1.73
N SER A 87 10.90 4.96 0.61
CA SER A 87 11.90 4.54 -0.36
C SER A 87 11.29 4.52 -1.76
N ARG A 88 12.05 4.96 -2.75
CA ARG A 88 11.68 4.98 -4.17
C ARG A 88 12.16 3.69 -4.85
N GLY A 89 11.65 3.42 -6.05
CA GLY A 89 12.14 2.33 -6.88
C GLY A 89 13.58 2.56 -7.35
N ASN A 90 14.27 1.49 -7.76
CA ASN A 90 15.58 1.61 -8.39
C ASN A 90 15.44 2.26 -9.77
N ARG A 91 16.38 3.14 -10.14
CA ARG A 91 16.42 3.80 -11.47
C ARG A 91 16.29 2.81 -12.62
N LYS A 92 16.97 1.68 -12.51
CA LYS A 92 16.96 0.61 -13.51
C LYS A 92 15.53 0.07 -13.73
N ASN A 93 14.70 -0.05 -12.69
CA ASN A 93 13.35 -0.59 -12.86
C ASN A 93 12.48 0.29 -13.75
N TYR A 94 12.55 1.62 -13.60
CA TYR A 94 11.83 2.58 -14.44
C TYR A 94 12.34 2.57 -15.89
N ASN A 95 13.67 2.50 -16.07
CA ASN A 95 14.26 2.40 -17.40
C ASN A 95 13.87 1.09 -18.09
N ASP A 96 13.88 -0.03 -17.36
CA ASP A 96 13.44 -1.33 -17.87
C ASP A 96 11.96 -1.29 -18.28
N TRP A 97 11.10 -0.57 -17.55
CA TRP A 97 9.70 -0.38 -17.94
C TRP A 97 9.57 0.39 -19.25
N ALA A 98 10.31 1.49 -19.41
CA ALA A 98 10.33 2.26 -20.65
C ALA A 98 10.82 1.43 -21.83
N GLU A 99 11.88 0.64 -21.65
CA GLU A 99 12.41 -0.30 -22.65
C GLU A 99 11.39 -1.40 -23.01
N GLN A 100 10.56 -1.82 -22.05
CA GLN A 100 9.46 -2.78 -22.25
C GLN A 100 8.19 -2.15 -22.87
N GLY A 101 8.23 -0.85 -23.21
CA GLY A 101 7.16 -0.16 -23.93
C GLY A 101 6.30 0.78 -23.09
N ALA A 102 6.61 0.97 -21.80
CA ALA A 102 5.98 2.00 -20.97
C ALA A 102 6.57 3.38 -21.29
N VAL A 103 6.28 3.91 -22.49
CA VAL A 103 6.76 5.22 -22.96
C VAL A 103 6.37 6.31 -21.94
N GLY A 104 7.32 7.18 -21.56
CA GLY A 104 7.09 8.22 -20.55
C GLY A 104 7.44 7.82 -19.12
N TRP A 105 7.88 6.57 -18.89
CA TRP A 105 8.13 6.01 -17.55
C TRP A 105 9.60 5.73 -17.24
N SER A 106 10.55 6.25 -18.02
CA SER A 106 11.96 6.15 -17.65
C SER A 106 12.24 6.92 -16.36
N TYR A 107 13.34 6.61 -15.67
CA TYR A 107 13.64 7.27 -14.39
C TYR A 107 13.70 8.79 -14.53
N GLU A 108 14.32 9.29 -15.60
CA GLU A 108 14.44 10.73 -15.87
C GLU A 108 13.07 11.40 -16.02
N GLU A 109 12.11 10.73 -16.65
CA GLU A 109 10.76 11.25 -16.87
C GLU A 109 9.91 11.25 -15.59
N VAL A 110 10.07 10.24 -14.73
CA VAL A 110 9.31 10.15 -13.47
C VAL A 110 9.95 10.92 -12.31
N PHE A 111 11.26 11.17 -12.35
CA PHE A 111 12.00 11.81 -11.27
C PHE A 111 11.43 13.18 -10.85
N PRO A 112 11.03 14.09 -11.78
CA PRO A 112 10.35 15.33 -11.42
C PRO A 112 9.05 15.13 -10.62
N TYR A 113 8.35 14.01 -10.80
CA TYR A 113 7.14 13.71 -10.04
C TYR A 113 7.44 13.21 -8.63
N PHE A 114 8.57 12.53 -8.41
CA PHE A 114 9.03 12.23 -7.05
C PHE A 114 9.36 13.51 -6.29
N LEU A 115 10.04 14.46 -6.92
CA LEU A 115 10.30 15.77 -6.33
C LEU A 115 8.99 16.55 -6.09
N LYS A 116 8.09 16.56 -7.07
CA LYS A 116 6.78 17.25 -6.91
C LYS A 116 5.97 16.73 -5.71
N MET A 117 6.10 15.45 -5.39
CA MET A 117 5.37 14.80 -4.30
C MET A 117 5.97 15.11 -2.92
N GLU A 118 7.28 15.29 -2.86
CA GLU A 118 8.05 15.28 -1.61
C GLU A 118 8.14 16.64 -0.92
N ASP A 119 7.92 16.63 0.39
CA ASP A 119 8.25 17.70 1.33
C ASP A 119 9.19 17.16 2.41
N ASN A 120 10.48 17.07 2.08
CA ASN A 120 11.49 16.50 2.96
C ASN A 120 11.86 17.48 4.09
N ARG A 121 11.70 17.06 5.34
CA ARG A 121 11.98 17.88 6.54
C ARG A 121 13.40 17.71 7.06
N ASP A 122 14.11 16.67 6.63
CA ASP A 122 15.48 16.41 7.00
C ASP A 122 16.40 17.14 6.00
N PHE A 123 16.73 18.39 6.31
CA PHE A 123 17.41 19.31 5.39
C PHE A 123 18.77 18.80 4.88
N GLU A 124 19.41 17.86 5.57
CA GLU A 124 20.66 17.24 5.12
C GLU A 124 20.50 16.47 3.79
N TYR A 125 19.31 15.95 3.48
CA TYR A 125 19.03 15.24 2.24
C TYR A 125 18.88 16.17 1.04
N LEU A 126 18.61 17.46 1.25
CA LEU A 126 18.36 18.40 0.15
C LEU A 126 19.64 18.75 -0.63
N ALA A 127 20.81 18.67 0.02
CA ALA A 127 22.07 19.09 -0.56
C ALA A 127 22.53 18.20 -1.73
N ASN A 128 22.04 16.95 -1.81
CA ASN A 128 22.48 15.98 -2.81
C ASN A 128 21.73 16.09 -4.16
N GLY A 129 20.71 16.94 -4.25
CA GLY A 129 19.94 17.18 -5.47
C GLY A 129 18.90 16.09 -5.82
N PHE A 130 18.69 15.10 -4.95
CA PHE A 130 17.69 14.03 -5.14
C PHE A 130 16.40 14.25 -4.37
N HIS A 131 16.32 15.33 -3.57
CA HIS A 131 15.18 15.62 -2.72
C HIS A 131 14.66 17.04 -2.90
N SER A 132 13.41 17.25 -2.50
CA SER A 132 12.73 18.55 -2.59
C SER A 132 11.90 18.87 -1.37
N VAL A 133 11.39 20.10 -1.34
CA VAL A 133 10.47 20.61 -0.32
C VAL A 133 9.21 21.16 -0.98
N GLY A 134 8.14 21.31 -0.20
CA GLY A 134 6.90 21.95 -0.62
C GLY A 134 5.92 21.04 -1.36
N GLY A 135 6.23 19.75 -1.52
CA GLY A 135 5.27 18.74 -1.93
C GLY A 135 4.17 18.49 -0.89
N PRO A 136 3.12 17.73 -1.24
CA PRO A 136 2.05 17.39 -0.31
C PRO A 136 2.43 16.30 0.71
N MET A 137 3.38 15.41 0.41
CA MET A 137 3.77 14.31 1.29
C MET A 137 4.97 14.72 2.15
N SER A 138 4.74 14.88 3.46
CA SER A 138 5.80 15.17 4.41
C SER A 138 6.64 13.92 4.67
N ILE A 139 7.95 14.09 4.67
CA ILE A 139 8.95 13.04 4.91
C ILE A 139 9.90 13.52 6.01
N GLU A 140 10.06 12.72 7.05
CA GLU A 140 11.02 12.98 8.14
C GLU A 140 11.50 11.65 8.75
N LYS A 141 12.68 11.65 9.37
CA LYS A 141 13.16 10.54 10.20
C LYS A 141 12.25 10.36 11.42
N PRO A 142 12.00 9.11 11.85
CA PRO A 142 11.36 8.85 13.13
C PRO A 142 12.12 9.55 14.28
N ARG A 143 11.38 10.19 15.19
CA ARG A 143 11.97 10.91 16.33
C ARG A 143 12.56 10.00 17.40
N TYR A 144 12.15 8.73 17.42
CA TYR A 144 12.69 7.74 18.34
C TYR A 144 13.96 7.13 17.75
N HIS A 145 15.06 7.24 18.49
CA HIS A 145 16.33 6.61 18.17
C HIS A 145 16.55 5.44 19.12
N SER A 146 16.54 4.22 18.59
CA SER A 146 16.78 3.00 19.38
C SER A 146 18.27 2.82 19.64
N GLU A 147 18.65 2.38 20.85
CA GLU A 147 20.05 2.04 21.17
C GLU A 147 20.62 0.93 20.27
N ILE A 148 19.77 0.05 19.73
CA ILE A 148 20.20 -1.03 18.81
C ILE A 148 20.67 -0.45 17.48
N LYS A 149 20.15 0.71 17.08
CA LYS A 149 20.45 1.32 15.79
C LYS A 149 21.94 1.66 15.65
N ASP A 150 22.54 2.22 16.69
CA ASP A 150 23.96 2.59 16.68
C ASP A 150 24.85 1.35 16.55
N ALA A 151 24.57 0.30 17.34
CA ALA A 151 25.28 -0.97 17.25
C ALA A 151 25.15 -1.64 15.86
N ILE A 152 24.00 -1.49 15.19
CA ILE A 152 23.83 -1.97 13.81
C ILE A 152 24.73 -1.19 12.87
N PHE A 153 24.78 0.14 12.96
CA PHE A 153 25.60 0.95 12.06
C PHE A 153 27.11 0.77 12.31
N GLU A 154 27.54 0.60 13.56
CA GLU A 154 28.92 0.21 13.88
C GLU A 154 29.29 -1.12 13.20
N ALA A 155 28.42 -2.14 13.29
CA ALA A 155 28.65 -3.42 12.62
C ALA A 155 28.65 -3.31 11.08
N VAL A 156 27.83 -2.44 10.50
CA VAL A 156 27.82 -2.14 9.06
C VAL A 156 29.17 -1.58 8.62
N GLU A 157 29.72 -0.64 9.38
CA GLU A 157 31.04 -0.04 9.12
C GLU A 157 32.18 -1.07 9.31
N GLU A 158 32.15 -1.89 10.36
CA GLU A 158 33.13 -2.97 10.60
C GLU A 158 33.17 -3.99 9.45
N LEU A 159 32.02 -4.27 8.85
CA LEU A 159 31.88 -5.14 7.68
C LEU A 159 32.29 -4.47 6.36
N GLY A 160 32.62 -3.17 6.38
CA GLY A 160 33.06 -2.40 5.22
C GLY A 160 31.93 -1.98 4.27
N TYR A 161 30.68 -1.92 4.76
CA TYR A 161 29.55 -1.42 3.98
C TYR A 161 29.34 0.08 4.20
N GLU A 162 28.79 0.74 3.19
CA GLU A 162 28.47 2.17 3.25
C GLU A 162 27.02 2.42 3.72
N VAL A 163 26.86 3.47 4.52
CA VAL A 163 25.56 4.06 4.83
C VAL A 163 25.26 5.15 3.80
N VAL A 164 24.16 4.99 3.05
CA VAL A 164 23.81 5.82 1.90
C VAL A 164 22.42 6.42 2.05
N ASP A 165 22.10 7.38 1.20
CA ASP A 165 20.72 7.78 0.94
C ASP A 165 20.12 6.82 -0.11
N PRO A 166 19.10 6.01 0.23
CA PRO A 166 18.54 5.03 -0.71
C PRO A 166 17.84 5.67 -1.91
N ASN A 167 17.50 6.96 -1.80
CA ASN A 167 16.85 7.75 -2.84
C ASN A 167 17.82 8.65 -3.62
N GLY A 168 19.11 8.59 -3.28
CA GLY A 168 20.17 9.41 -3.83
C GLY A 168 20.81 8.85 -5.10
N ALA A 169 22.06 9.28 -5.37
CA ALA A 169 22.84 8.80 -6.51
C ALA A 169 23.17 7.30 -6.40
N GLN A 170 23.56 6.85 -5.22
CA GLN A 170 23.87 5.46 -4.90
C GLN A 170 22.71 4.84 -4.13
N GLN A 171 22.02 3.86 -4.73
CA GLN A 171 20.85 3.20 -4.13
C GLN A 171 21.18 1.88 -3.42
N THR A 172 22.44 1.43 -3.50
CA THR A 172 22.91 0.19 -2.89
C THR A 172 23.77 0.50 -1.68
N GLY A 173 23.31 0.09 -0.51
CA GLY A 173 23.98 0.30 0.78
C GLY A 173 23.01 0.10 1.93
N PHE A 174 23.51 0.29 3.15
CA PHE A 174 22.67 0.41 4.34
C PHE A 174 22.16 1.84 4.46
N TYR A 175 21.05 2.06 5.15
CA TYR A 175 20.53 3.41 5.31
C TYR A 175 19.69 3.55 6.56
N ASP A 176 19.71 4.76 7.12
CA ASP A 176 18.75 5.18 8.12
C ASP A 176 17.47 5.65 7.39
N PHE A 177 16.36 4.98 7.64
CA PHE A 177 15.16 5.20 6.84
C PHE A 177 14.44 6.49 7.23
N GLN A 178 14.01 7.24 6.22
CA GLN A 178 12.99 8.27 6.39
C GLN A 178 11.60 7.65 6.33
N SER A 179 10.61 8.32 6.90
CA SER A 179 9.22 7.86 6.90
C SER A 179 8.27 8.94 6.40
N PHE A 180 7.11 8.54 5.88
CA PHE A 180 5.99 9.45 5.60
C PHE A 180 5.37 9.94 6.90
N LEU A 181 5.98 10.99 7.44
CA LEU A 181 5.66 11.57 8.74
C LEU A 181 5.54 13.08 8.62
N LYS A 182 4.65 13.64 9.44
CA LYS A 182 4.48 15.07 9.65
C LYS A 182 4.37 15.31 11.15
N ASP A 183 5.35 15.99 11.73
CA ASP A 183 5.37 16.30 13.16
C ASP A 183 5.25 15.05 14.05
N GLY A 184 5.90 13.96 13.64
CA GLY A 184 5.88 12.65 14.31
C GLY A 184 4.63 11.81 14.08
N GLN A 185 3.68 12.28 13.25
CA GLN A 185 2.45 11.56 12.92
C GLN A 185 2.44 11.06 11.48
N ARG A 186 1.76 9.94 11.22
CA ARG A 186 1.63 9.35 9.87
C ARG A 186 1.09 10.39 8.88
N CYS A 187 1.84 10.66 7.82
CA CYS A 187 1.36 11.44 6.68
C CYS A 187 0.82 10.49 5.60
N ASN A 188 -0.50 10.23 5.62
CA ASN A 188 -1.13 9.38 4.61
C ASN A 188 -1.61 10.19 3.39
N THR A 189 -1.95 9.50 2.29
CA THR A 189 -2.30 10.20 1.03
C THR A 189 -3.61 11.00 1.11
N ALA A 190 -4.57 10.65 1.97
CA ALA A 190 -5.76 11.45 2.16
C ALA A 190 -5.46 12.75 2.91
N GLU A 191 -4.64 12.69 3.95
CA GLU A 191 -4.19 13.88 4.67
C GLU A 191 -3.34 14.79 3.78
N ALA A 192 -2.47 14.23 2.94
CA ALA A 192 -1.61 14.99 2.05
C ALA A 192 -2.34 15.61 0.85
N TYR A 193 -3.28 14.89 0.23
CA TYR A 193 -3.89 15.32 -1.04
C TYR A 193 -5.38 15.67 -0.96
N LEU A 194 -6.17 14.95 -0.16
CA LEU A 194 -7.62 15.16 -0.11
C LEU A 194 -8.00 16.27 0.86
N VAL A 195 -7.42 16.27 2.06
CA VAL A 195 -7.71 17.27 3.09
C VAL A 195 -7.45 18.70 2.61
N PRO A 196 -6.30 19.04 2.01
CA PRO A 196 -6.06 20.40 1.51
C PRO A 196 -6.99 20.80 0.34
N ALA A 197 -7.61 19.83 -0.32
CA ALA A 197 -8.47 20.02 -1.48
C ALA A 197 -9.97 19.93 -1.16
N GLU A 198 -10.38 19.63 0.08
CA GLU A 198 -11.76 19.25 0.40
C GLU A 198 -12.79 20.36 0.13
N ASN A 199 -12.37 21.63 0.23
CA ASN A 199 -13.25 22.79 0.04
C ASN A 199 -13.36 23.22 -1.43
N ARG A 200 -12.71 22.50 -2.35
CA ARG A 200 -12.81 22.78 -3.79
C ARG A 200 -14.20 22.39 -4.28
N THR A 201 -14.93 23.36 -4.81
CA THR A 201 -16.32 23.16 -5.29
C THR A 201 -16.43 22.21 -6.50
N ASN A 202 -15.32 21.94 -7.18
CA ASN A 202 -15.24 21.01 -8.30
C ASN A 202 -14.73 19.61 -7.91
N LEU A 203 -14.53 19.33 -6.62
CA LEU A 203 -14.15 18.01 -6.10
C LEU A 203 -15.29 17.46 -5.24
N HIS A 204 -15.77 16.26 -5.59
CA HIS A 204 -16.78 15.56 -4.81
C HIS A 204 -16.19 14.25 -4.30
N ILE A 205 -16.18 14.09 -2.97
CA ILE A 205 -15.65 12.91 -2.30
C ILE A 205 -16.82 12.17 -1.65
N LEU A 206 -17.01 10.90 -2.02
CA LEU A 206 -18.08 10.06 -1.49
C LEU A 206 -17.49 8.85 -0.76
N GLY A 207 -17.55 8.88 0.57
CA GLY A 207 -17.21 7.75 1.43
C GLY A 207 -18.28 6.67 1.42
N ASN A 208 -17.95 5.47 1.92
CA ASN A 208 -18.88 4.34 1.97
C ASN A 208 -19.62 4.08 0.63
N ALA A 209 -18.90 4.18 -0.49
CA ALA A 209 -19.43 3.95 -1.83
C ALA A 209 -18.60 2.86 -2.52
N ARG A 210 -19.14 1.65 -2.64
CA ARG A 210 -18.43 0.52 -3.26
C ARG A 210 -18.81 0.42 -4.73
N VAL A 211 -17.85 0.71 -5.61
CA VAL A 211 -18.03 0.50 -7.05
C VAL A 211 -18.15 -0.99 -7.34
N ARG A 212 -19.16 -1.37 -8.13
CA ARG A 212 -19.44 -2.76 -8.53
C ARG A 212 -19.05 -3.06 -9.96
N LYS A 213 -19.22 -2.08 -10.85
CA LYS A 213 -19.04 -2.25 -12.29
C LYS A 213 -18.78 -0.91 -12.98
N ILE A 214 -18.00 -0.92 -14.06
CA ILE A 214 -17.87 0.17 -15.03
C ILE A 214 -19.02 0.04 -16.04
N ILE A 215 -19.72 1.14 -16.28
CA ILE A 215 -20.76 1.21 -17.30
C ILE A 215 -20.06 1.44 -18.64
N MET A 216 -20.28 0.54 -19.60
CA MET A 216 -19.64 0.57 -20.92
C MET A 216 -20.63 0.98 -22.01
N ASP A 217 -20.18 1.82 -22.94
CA ASP A 217 -20.84 2.11 -24.22
C ASP A 217 -19.93 1.59 -25.35
N GLY A 218 -20.26 0.39 -25.86
CA GLY A 218 -19.31 -0.39 -26.65
C GLY A 218 -18.04 -0.67 -25.84
N VAL A 219 -16.90 -0.14 -26.31
CA VAL A 219 -15.59 -0.23 -25.64
C VAL A 219 -15.23 1.00 -24.82
N GLN A 220 -16.10 2.02 -24.78
CA GLN A 220 -15.85 3.27 -24.05
C GLN A 220 -16.45 3.20 -22.64
N ALA A 221 -15.69 3.63 -21.63
CA ALA A 221 -16.22 3.78 -20.27
C ALA A 221 -17.14 5.01 -20.20
N ALA A 222 -18.41 4.80 -19.85
CA ALA A 222 -19.44 5.84 -19.76
C ALA A 222 -19.73 6.28 -18.31
N GLY A 223 -19.28 5.52 -17.32
CA GLY A 223 -19.56 5.80 -15.91
C GLY A 223 -19.29 4.60 -15.01
N VAL A 224 -19.80 4.66 -13.79
CA VAL A 224 -19.70 3.55 -12.83
C VAL A 224 -21.04 3.33 -12.11
N GLN A 225 -21.29 2.07 -11.77
CA GLN A 225 -22.35 1.66 -10.86
C GLN A 225 -21.74 1.35 -9.50
N PHE A 226 -22.35 1.86 -8.43
CA PHE A 226 -21.83 1.72 -7.07
C PHE A 226 -22.95 1.61 -6.04
N ASP A 227 -22.67 0.92 -4.93
CA ASP A 227 -23.57 0.84 -3.79
C ASP A 227 -23.25 1.94 -2.78
N HIS A 228 -24.28 2.62 -2.29
CA HIS A 228 -24.18 3.62 -1.24
C HIS A 228 -25.44 3.59 -0.36
N LYS A 229 -25.27 3.59 0.97
CA LYS A 229 -26.38 3.60 1.95
C LYS A 229 -27.49 2.56 1.65
N GLY A 230 -27.10 1.36 1.21
CA GLY A 230 -28.03 0.25 0.93
C GLY A 230 -28.79 0.34 -0.39
N SER A 231 -28.47 1.32 -1.25
CA SER A 231 -29.03 1.45 -2.60
C SER A 231 -27.93 1.44 -3.66
N THR A 232 -28.27 1.00 -4.87
CA THR A 232 -27.36 1.02 -6.02
C THR A 232 -27.62 2.27 -6.85
N TYR A 233 -26.54 2.96 -7.22
CA TYR A 233 -26.56 4.19 -7.99
C TYR A 233 -25.67 4.06 -9.23
N GLU A 234 -25.94 4.91 -10.21
CA GLU A 234 -25.11 5.08 -11.39
C GLU A 234 -24.68 6.54 -11.53
N ILE A 235 -23.42 6.75 -11.90
CA ILE A 235 -22.89 8.07 -12.22
C ILE A 235 -22.16 8.02 -13.55
N LYS A 236 -22.47 8.97 -14.44
CA LYS A 236 -21.85 9.07 -15.76
C LYS A 236 -20.59 9.93 -15.73
N ALA A 237 -19.58 9.53 -16.47
CA ALA A 237 -18.35 10.28 -16.68
C ALA A 237 -18.39 10.98 -18.05
N ARG A 238 -18.11 12.29 -18.08
CA ARG A 238 -18.05 13.05 -19.35
C ARG A 238 -16.74 12.88 -20.12
N ARG A 239 -15.68 12.45 -19.44
CA ARG A 239 -14.33 12.30 -20.03
C ARG A 239 -13.82 10.91 -19.80
N GLU A 240 -13.49 10.60 -18.55
CA GLU A 240 -12.75 9.38 -18.20
C GLU A 240 -13.25 8.80 -16.88
N VAL A 241 -13.07 7.48 -16.75
CA VAL A 241 -13.15 6.75 -15.48
C VAL A 241 -11.73 6.34 -15.12
N ILE A 242 -11.18 6.88 -14.03
CA ILE A 242 -9.82 6.57 -13.56
C ILE A 242 -9.92 5.49 -12.48
N MET A 243 -9.26 4.36 -12.71
CA MET A 243 -9.26 3.23 -11.80
C MET A 243 -8.10 3.33 -10.82
N ALA A 244 -8.42 3.44 -9.53
CA ALA A 244 -7.43 3.58 -8.45
C ALA A 244 -7.77 2.69 -7.24
N ALA A 245 -8.31 1.49 -7.49
CA ALA A 245 -8.76 0.57 -6.44
C ALA A 245 -7.63 -0.31 -5.85
N GLY A 246 -6.38 -0.11 -6.27
CA GLY A 246 -5.23 -0.97 -5.96
C GLY A 246 -5.12 -2.17 -6.91
N ALA A 247 -3.98 -2.87 -6.87
CA ALA A 247 -3.65 -3.93 -7.84
C ALA A 247 -4.71 -5.04 -7.92
N VAL A 248 -5.18 -5.52 -6.76
CA VAL A 248 -6.15 -6.62 -6.71
C VAL A 248 -7.56 -6.18 -7.11
N ASN A 249 -8.10 -5.15 -6.46
CA ASN A 249 -9.50 -4.74 -6.71
C ASN A 249 -9.68 -4.09 -8.09
N THR A 250 -8.65 -3.46 -8.65
CA THR A 250 -8.72 -2.92 -10.03
C THR A 250 -8.89 -4.04 -11.05
N ALA A 251 -8.08 -5.10 -10.96
CA ALA A 251 -8.20 -6.26 -11.84
C ALA A 251 -9.58 -6.94 -11.68
N GLN A 252 -10.04 -7.12 -10.44
CA GLN A 252 -11.38 -7.66 -10.17
C GLN A 252 -12.48 -6.80 -10.80
N LEU A 253 -12.45 -5.48 -10.61
CA LEU A 253 -13.49 -4.58 -11.11
C LEU A 253 -13.50 -4.50 -12.63
N LEU A 254 -12.34 -4.55 -13.29
CA LEU A 254 -12.25 -4.67 -14.75
C LEU A 254 -12.91 -5.97 -15.23
N MET A 255 -12.60 -7.12 -14.62
CA MET A 255 -13.20 -8.40 -14.98
C MET A 255 -14.71 -8.41 -14.75
N LEU A 256 -15.21 -7.89 -13.62
CA LEU A 256 -16.65 -7.71 -13.35
C LEU A 256 -17.34 -6.80 -14.38
N SER A 257 -16.56 -5.96 -15.06
CA SER A 257 -17.03 -5.04 -16.11
C SER A 257 -16.92 -5.62 -17.53
N GLY A 258 -16.51 -6.88 -17.67
CA GLY A 258 -16.34 -7.54 -18.97
C GLY A 258 -15.00 -7.26 -19.65
N ILE A 259 -14.00 -6.72 -18.91
CA ILE A 259 -12.66 -6.45 -19.42
C ILE A 259 -11.70 -7.43 -18.75
N GLY A 260 -11.27 -8.47 -19.47
CA GLY A 260 -10.45 -9.53 -18.92
C GLY A 260 -10.40 -10.79 -19.80
N PRO A 261 -9.77 -11.88 -19.33
CA PRO A 261 -9.55 -13.06 -20.16
C PRO A 261 -10.88 -13.70 -20.57
N LYS A 262 -11.16 -13.76 -21.87
CA LYS A 262 -12.44 -14.23 -22.42
C LYS A 262 -12.94 -15.53 -21.79
N ASP A 263 -12.11 -16.57 -21.79
CA ASP A 263 -12.48 -17.90 -21.26
C ASP A 263 -12.83 -17.86 -19.77
N HIS A 264 -12.21 -16.97 -18.99
CA HIS A 264 -12.51 -16.81 -17.56
C HIS A 264 -13.85 -16.10 -17.36
N LEU A 265 -14.09 -15.03 -18.12
CA LEU A 265 -15.33 -14.26 -18.07
C LEU A 265 -16.54 -15.10 -18.50
N GLU A 266 -16.41 -15.87 -19.58
CA GLU A 266 -17.48 -16.74 -20.09
C GLU A 266 -17.86 -17.83 -19.08
N LYS A 267 -16.88 -18.44 -18.39
CA LYS A 267 -17.13 -19.41 -17.30
C LYS A 267 -17.95 -18.84 -16.15
N LEU A 268 -17.88 -17.53 -15.93
CA LEU A 268 -18.61 -16.81 -14.89
C LEU A 268 -19.90 -16.14 -15.42
N ASN A 269 -20.27 -16.40 -16.68
CA ASN A 269 -21.40 -15.78 -17.37
C ASN A 269 -21.33 -14.24 -17.40
N ILE A 270 -20.12 -13.70 -17.50
CA ILE A 270 -19.88 -12.25 -17.65
C ILE A 270 -19.75 -11.94 -19.13
N PRO A 271 -20.58 -11.04 -19.71
CA PRO A 271 -20.42 -10.62 -21.10
C PRO A 271 -19.05 -9.99 -21.34
N VAL A 272 -18.35 -10.48 -22.37
CA VAL A 272 -17.00 -10.01 -22.73
C VAL A 272 -17.14 -8.73 -23.55
N VAL A 273 -16.53 -7.66 -23.05
CA VAL A 273 -16.43 -6.35 -23.72
C VAL A 273 -15.08 -6.22 -24.40
N VAL A 274 -13.99 -6.53 -23.69
CA VAL A 274 -12.62 -6.57 -24.24
C VAL A 274 -11.88 -7.77 -23.66
N ASP A 275 -11.29 -8.58 -24.54
CA ASP A 275 -10.43 -9.70 -24.17
C ASP A 275 -9.00 -9.21 -23.92
N LEU A 276 -8.59 -9.19 -22.65
CA LEU A 276 -7.27 -8.75 -22.21
C LEU A 276 -6.78 -9.66 -21.06
N PRO A 277 -5.47 -9.85 -20.87
CA PRO A 277 -4.92 -10.70 -19.80
C PRO A 277 -5.00 -10.06 -18.40
N VAL A 278 -6.14 -9.42 -18.06
CA VAL A 278 -6.37 -8.76 -16.77
C VAL A 278 -6.30 -9.78 -15.63
N GLY A 279 -5.60 -9.41 -14.56
CA GLY A 279 -5.39 -10.28 -13.39
C GLY A 279 -4.16 -11.18 -13.48
N ASN A 280 -3.52 -11.26 -14.65
CA ASN A 280 -2.23 -11.95 -14.79
C ASN A 280 -1.07 -11.05 -14.32
N ASN A 281 0.13 -11.64 -14.23
CA ASN A 281 1.38 -10.97 -13.86
C ASN A 281 1.35 -10.28 -12.47
N LEU A 282 0.60 -10.85 -11.52
CA LEU A 282 0.67 -10.44 -10.12
C LEU A 282 2.08 -10.74 -9.59
N GLN A 283 2.75 -9.70 -9.10
CA GLN A 283 4.05 -9.76 -8.47
C GLN A 283 3.93 -9.13 -7.09
N ASP A 284 4.56 -9.75 -6.09
CA ASP A 284 4.60 -9.26 -4.72
C ASP A 284 5.93 -9.63 -4.08
N HIS A 285 6.30 -8.92 -3.01
CA HIS A 285 7.50 -9.22 -2.24
C HIS A 285 7.16 -10.14 -1.07
N TRP A 286 7.72 -11.35 -1.10
CA TRP A 286 7.59 -12.27 0.02
C TRP A 286 8.47 -11.81 1.19
N VAL A 287 7.88 -11.76 2.39
CA VAL A 287 8.58 -11.35 3.62
C VAL A 287 8.80 -12.55 4.53
N VAL A 288 10.02 -12.69 5.02
CA VAL A 288 10.37 -13.65 6.09
C VAL A 288 10.87 -12.86 7.27
N LEU A 289 10.28 -13.09 8.45
CA LEU A 289 10.68 -12.43 9.69
C LEU A 289 11.69 -13.29 10.43
N LEU A 290 12.87 -12.71 10.71
CA LEU A 290 13.89 -13.30 11.57
C LEU A 290 13.87 -12.55 12.91
N ASN A 291 13.45 -13.24 13.96
CA ASN A 291 13.36 -12.66 15.30
C ASN A 291 14.58 -13.07 16.13
N TYR A 292 15.13 -12.10 16.87
CA TYR A 292 16.27 -12.30 17.76
C TYR A 292 15.90 -11.86 19.16
N GLU A 293 16.40 -12.58 20.16
CA GLU A 293 16.30 -12.16 21.56
C GLU A 293 17.30 -11.03 21.80
N ILE A 294 16.82 -9.94 22.41
CA ILE A 294 17.64 -8.78 22.78
C ILE A 294 17.75 -8.69 24.31
N ASP A 295 18.82 -8.08 24.80
CA ASP A 295 18.99 -7.86 26.23
C ASP A 295 17.81 -7.03 26.77
N PRO A 296 17.07 -7.52 27.78
CA PRO A 296 15.88 -6.83 28.30
C PRO A 296 16.19 -5.49 28.97
N ARG A 297 17.48 -5.17 29.21
CA ARG A 297 17.91 -3.87 29.71
C ARG A 297 17.92 -2.79 28.63
N ILE A 298 17.92 -3.17 27.35
CA ILE A 298 17.83 -2.23 26.23
C ILE A 298 16.40 -1.68 26.20
N PRO A 299 16.20 -0.36 26.34
CA PRO A 299 14.87 0.24 26.29
C PRO A 299 14.21 -0.05 24.94
N THR A 300 12.99 -0.59 24.99
CA THR A 300 12.11 -0.70 23.81
C THR A 300 10.99 0.32 23.93
N VAL A 301 10.39 0.70 22.80
CA VAL A 301 9.24 1.61 22.79
C VAL A 301 8.04 0.90 23.42
N GLU A 302 7.62 1.32 24.61
CA GLU A 302 6.30 0.98 25.20
C GLU A 302 5.17 1.84 24.61
#